data_AF-A0A1X1TXA5-F1
#
_entry.id   AF-A0A1X1TXA5-F1
#
_cell.length_a   1.000
_cell.length_b   1.000
_cell.length_c   1.000
_cell.angle_alpha   90.00
_cell.angle_beta   90.00
_cell.angle_gamma   90.00
#
_symmetry.space_group_name_H-M   'P 1'
#
loop_
_entity.id
_entity.type
_entity.pdbx_description
1 polymer ?
#
loop_
_entity_poly.entity_id
_entity_poly.type
_entity_poly.pdbx_seq_one_letter_code
_entity_poly.pdbx_strand_id
1 'polypeptide(L)'
;MAAFRRLPPKTLLTRLGFAALGVAVLAGIVWSTRAQPVRQLIPLPAAEAIGPGVGINVTADGSSEATSCTAGFLVQTKTGQPGLLSAGHCNKPGGSGAVSIHHGALYPTVGTFAESVYDARTGNNIGLITLNDPGKIPLTSEIDGLPVTGLAERVEVGDTVCHLGSRSGEPLCGPVAAAEKDKVRFTASGSCGDAGGPAFRMRPDGTAEAVGILTVVSDDEDPEAACEAPNESSVAQLIKPWLDAWQLTLVTTSA
;
A
#
# COMPACT_ATOMS: atom_id res chain seq x y z
N MET A 1 -33.74 -57.73 36.31
CA MET A 1 -34.13 -58.06 34.90
C MET A 1 -34.05 -56.80 34.07
N ALA A 2 -33.16 -56.75 33.08
CA ALA A 2 -33.35 -56.08 31.78
C ALA A 2 -32.23 -56.57 30.85
N ALA A 3 -32.65 -57.11 29.70
CA ALA A 3 -31.83 -57.92 28.81
C ALA A 3 -30.97 -57.08 27.87
N PHE A 4 -29.68 -57.43 27.74
CA PHE A 4 -28.83 -56.93 26.66
C PHE A 4 -29.25 -57.59 25.34
N ARG A 5 -30.10 -56.91 24.56
CA ARG A 5 -30.36 -57.26 23.16
C ARG A 5 -29.15 -56.89 22.31
N ARG A 6 -28.47 -57.89 21.74
CA ARG A 6 -27.47 -57.68 20.67
C ARG A 6 -28.19 -57.18 19.40
N LEU A 7 -27.74 -56.06 18.85
CA LEU A 7 -28.25 -55.51 17.59
C LEU A 7 -27.88 -56.41 16.40
N PRO A 8 -28.76 -56.57 15.40
CA PRO A 8 -28.52 -57.43 14.24
C PRO A 8 -27.39 -56.87 13.35
N PRO A 9 -26.55 -57.73 12.75
CA PRO A 9 -25.31 -57.34 12.06
C PRO A 9 -25.53 -56.34 10.91
N LYS A 10 -26.70 -56.37 10.25
CA LYS A 10 -27.07 -55.44 9.18
C LYS A 10 -27.14 -53.97 9.64
N THR A 11 -27.50 -53.71 10.91
CA THR A 11 -27.59 -52.35 11.47
C THR A 11 -26.24 -51.79 11.96
N LEU A 12 -25.27 -52.66 12.23
CA LEU A 12 -23.92 -52.25 12.62
C LEU A 12 -23.11 -51.80 11.40
N LEU A 13 -23.23 -52.51 10.27
CA LEU A 13 -22.58 -52.17 9.00
C LEU A 13 -23.07 -50.85 8.40
N THR A 14 -24.36 -50.52 8.52
CA THR A 14 -24.88 -49.22 8.06
C THR A 14 -24.33 -48.08 8.90
N ARG A 15 -24.26 -48.23 10.24
CA ARG A 15 -23.72 -47.21 11.14
C ARG A 15 -22.22 -46.98 10.97
N LEU A 16 -21.45 -48.02 10.66
CA LEU A 16 -20.01 -47.92 10.32
C LEU A 16 -19.79 -47.20 8.98
N GLY A 17 -20.65 -47.42 7.98
CA GLY A 17 -20.59 -46.71 6.69
C GLY A 17 -20.86 -45.21 6.81
N PHE A 18 -21.86 -44.80 7.61
CA PHE A 18 -22.15 -43.38 7.86
C PHE A 18 -21.09 -42.68 8.73
N ALA A 19 -20.52 -43.39 9.71
CA ALA A 19 -19.44 -42.84 10.52
C ALA A 19 -18.14 -42.65 9.71
N ALA A 20 -17.80 -43.60 8.83
CA ALA A 20 -16.64 -43.47 7.94
C ALA A 20 -16.81 -42.34 6.91
N LEU A 21 -18.03 -42.17 6.36
CA LEU A 21 -18.33 -41.06 5.44
C LEU A 21 -18.29 -39.70 6.16
N GLY A 22 -18.80 -39.61 7.39
CA GLY A 22 -18.73 -38.39 8.21
C GLY A 22 -17.30 -37.97 8.55
N VAL A 23 -16.43 -38.92 8.90
CA VAL A 23 -15.01 -38.64 9.18
C VAL A 23 -14.24 -38.25 7.92
N ALA A 24 -14.53 -38.86 6.76
CA ALA A 24 -13.89 -38.48 5.50
C ALA A 24 -14.32 -37.08 5.01
N VAL A 25 -15.59 -36.72 5.18
CA VAL A 25 -16.10 -35.37 4.84
C VAL A 25 -15.54 -34.31 5.79
N LEU A 26 -15.46 -34.60 7.09
CA LEU A 26 -14.86 -33.69 8.07
C LEU A 26 -13.34 -33.54 7.87
N ALA A 27 -12.63 -34.63 7.54
CA ALA A 27 -11.22 -34.56 7.17
C ALA A 27 -11.01 -33.77 5.87
N GLY A 28 -11.89 -33.93 4.87
CA GLY A 28 -11.89 -33.12 3.65
C GLY A 28 -12.00 -31.63 3.97
N ILE A 29 -12.97 -31.22 4.79
CA ILE A 29 -13.19 -29.81 5.20
C ILE A 29 -12.01 -29.25 6.00
N VAL A 30 -11.39 -30.04 6.88
CA VAL A 30 -10.21 -29.63 7.66
C VAL A 30 -8.94 -29.53 6.80
N TRP A 31 -8.85 -30.28 5.70
CA TRP A 31 -7.73 -30.18 4.76
C TRP A 31 -7.95 -29.08 3.71
N SER A 32 -9.20 -28.81 3.30
CA SER A 32 -9.56 -27.69 2.41
C SER A 32 -9.34 -26.31 3.05
N THR A 33 -9.36 -26.23 4.38
CA THR A 33 -9.16 -24.98 5.13
C THR A 33 -7.69 -24.63 5.38
N ARG A 34 -6.75 -25.49 4.94
CA ARG A 34 -5.30 -25.34 5.21
C ARG A 34 -4.44 -24.81 4.06
N ALA A 35 -4.99 -24.42 2.92
CA ALA A 35 -4.13 -24.06 1.77
C ALA A 35 -4.65 -22.91 0.91
N GLN A 36 -5.05 -21.80 1.54
CA GLN A 36 -4.60 -20.50 1.07
C GLN A 36 -4.22 -19.70 2.30
N PRO A 37 -2.97 -19.22 2.44
CA PRO A 37 -2.72 -18.19 3.43
C PRO A 37 -3.63 -17.03 3.03
N VAL A 38 -4.64 -16.72 3.85
CA VAL A 38 -5.19 -15.38 3.83
C VAL A 38 -3.97 -14.52 4.13
N ARG A 39 -3.38 -13.88 3.09
CA ARG A 39 -2.35 -12.87 3.27
C ARG A 39 -2.99 -11.88 4.25
N GLN A 40 -2.63 -12.01 5.53
CA GLN A 40 -3.20 -11.15 6.55
C GLN A 40 -2.75 -9.76 6.14
N LEU A 41 -3.71 -8.93 5.74
CA LEU A 41 -3.50 -7.50 5.62
C LEU A 41 -2.83 -7.07 6.92
N ILE A 42 -1.54 -6.74 6.84
CA ILE A 42 -0.81 -6.33 8.02
C ILE A 42 -1.51 -5.03 8.47
N PRO A 43 -1.98 -4.94 9.71
CA PRO A 43 -2.84 -3.85 10.14
C PRO A 43 -2.19 -2.49 9.86
N LEU A 44 -2.97 -1.53 9.37
CA LEU A 44 -2.47 -0.18 9.11
C LEU A 44 -2.45 0.63 10.41
N PRO A 45 -1.48 1.53 10.63
CA PRO A 45 -1.59 2.52 11.69
C PRO A 45 -2.87 3.36 11.54
N ALA A 46 -3.51 3.72 12.65
CA ALA A 46 -4.67 4.59 12.61
C ALA A 46 -4.25 6.01 12.23
N ALA A 47 -5.01 6.65 11.34
CA ALA A 47 -4.77 8.01 10.88
C ALA A 47 -5.94 8.93 11.25
N GLU A 48 -5.64 10.13 11.74
CA GLU A 48 -6.66 11.15 12.07
C GLU A 48 -7.04 12.01 10.85
N ALA A 49 -6.13 12.13 9.89
CA ALA A 49 -6.31 12.85 8.63
C ALA A 49 -5.84 12.00 7.45
N ILE A 50 -6.34 12.29 6.25
CA ILE A 50 -5.86 11.72 4.99
C ILE A 50 -4.72 12.61 4.48
N GLY A 51 -3.55 12.01 4.24
CA GLY A 51 -2.39 12.74 3.76
C GLY A 51 -1.17 11.85 3.52
N PRO A 52 -0.01 12.46 3.23
CA PRO A 52 1.25 11.76 3.03
C PRO A 52 1.64 10.88 4.22
N GLY A 53 2.13 9.67 3.95
CA GLY A 53 2.57 8.70 4.97
C GLY A 53 1.45 7.83 5.55
N VAL A 54 0.19 8.14 5.27
CA VAL A 54 -0.95 7.36 5.76
C VAL A 54 -1.03 6.00 5.06
N GLY A 55 -1.18 4.94 5.85
CA GLY A 55 -1.39 3.60 5.31
C GLY A 55 -2.70 3.49 4.53
N ILE A 56 -2.66 2.81 3.38
CA ILE A 56 -3.82 2.55 2.52
C ILE A 56 -3.96 1.06 2.22
N ASN A 57 -5.20 0.58 2.12
CA ASN A 57 -5.54 -0.74 1.61
C ASN A 57 -6.30 -0.57 0.30
N VAL A 58 -5.80 -1.22 -0.75
CA VAL A 58 -6.33 -1.14 -2.11
C VAL A 58 -6.98 -2.45 -2.48
N THR A 59 -8.29 -2.43 -2.68
CA THR A 59 -9.05 -3.60 -3.16
C THR A 59 -9.34 -3.42 -4.64
N ALA A 60 -8.65 -4.17 -5.49
CA ALA A 60 -8.88 -4.13 -6.93
C ALA A 60 -10.27 -4.67 -7.29
N ASP A 61 -10.87 -4.14 -8.36
CA ASP A 61 -12.19 -4.59 -8.80
C ASP A 61 -12.23 -6.10 -9.06
N GLY A 62 -13.28 -6.74 -8.54
CA GLY A 62 -13.47 -8.19 -8.62
C GLY A 62 -12.49 -9.02 -7.78
N SER A 63 -11.68 -8.39 -6.93
CA SER A 63 -10.79 -9.05 -5.96
C SER A 63 -11.38 -9.02 -4.55
N SER A 64 -11.22 -10.11 -3.80
CA SER A 64 -11.40 -10.12 -2.34
C SER A 64 -10.10 -9.84 -1.58
N GLU A 65 -8.96 -9.84 -2.28
CA GLU A 65 -7.65 -9.51 -1.73
C GLU A 65 -7.38 -8.02 -1.86
N ALA A 66 -6.84 -7.43 -0.79
CA ALA A 66 -6.40 -6.05 -0.78
C ALA A 66 -4.87 -5.98 -0.64
N THR A 67 -4.28 -4.99 -1.30
CA THR A 67 -2.84 -4.67 -1.23
C THR A 67 -2.65 -3.53 -0.24
N SER A 68 -1.77 -3.71 0.75
CA SER A 68 -1.38 -2.63 1.65
C SER A 68 -0.23 -1.81 1.06
N CYS A 69 -0.42 -0.50 1.03
CA CYS A 69 0.57 0.48 0.59
C CYS A 69 0.51 1.72 1.49
N THR A 70 1.25 2.76 1.13
CA THR A 70 1.23 4.06 1.78
C THR A 70 0.82 5.15 0.79
N ALA A 71 0.05 6.13 1.27
CA ALA A 71 -0.29 7.33 0.53
C ALA A 71 0.92 8.26 0.43
N GLY A 72 1.15 8.79 -0.76
CA GLY A 72 2.13 9.82 -1.07
C GLY A 72 1.52 11.21 -0.94
N PHE A 73 1.95 12.13 -1.81
CA PHE A 73 1.57 13.53 -1.71
C PHE A 73 0.09 13.80 -2.02
N LEU A 74 -0.49 14.74 -1.27
CA LEU A 74 -1.79 15.33 -1.56
C LEU A 74 -1.69 16.23 -2.79
N VAL A 75 -2.63 16.04 -3.72
CA VAL A 75 -2.70 16.76 -4.99
C VAL A 75 -4.13 17.23 -5.25
N GLN A 76 -4.27 18.21 -6.13
CA GLN A 76 -5.55 18.60 -6.70
C GLN A 76 -5.54 18.32 -8.20
N THR A 77 -6.61 17.73 -8.72
CA THR A 77 -6.82 17.61 -10.15
C THR A 77 -7.09 18.97 -10.76
N LYS A 78 -7.02 19.06 -12.10
CA LYS A 78 -7.43 20.26 -12.86
C LYS A 78 -8.85 20.75 -12.52
N THR A 79 -9.75 19.86 -12.10
CA THR A 79 -11.13 20.21 -11.71
C THR A 79 -11.27 20.60 -10.24
N GLY A 80 -10.17 20.64 -9.49
CA GLY A 80 -10.15 20.95 -8.05
C GLY A 80 -10.52 19.76 -7.16
N GLN A 81 -10.66 18.55 -7.72
CA GLN A 81 -10.90 17.35 -6.90
C GLN A 81 -9.61 16.99 -6.15
N PRO A 82 -9.64 16.80 -4.82
CA PRO A 82 -8.48 16.33 -4.10
C PRO A 82 -8.18 14.87 -4.42
N GLY A 83 -6.89 14.55 -4.45
CA GLY A 83 -6.38 13.22 -4.68
C GLY A 83 -5.07 12.97 -3.93
N LEU A 84 -4.64 11.72 -3.91
CA LEU A 84 -3.36 11.30 -3.36
C LEU A 84 -2.56 10.61 -4.46
N LEU A 85 -1.26 10.85 -4.49
CA LEU A 85 -0.33 10.01 -5.22
C LEU A 85 -0.05 8.73 -4.41
N SER A 86 0.25 7.63 -5.09
CA SER A 86 0.78 6.40 -4.47
C SER A 86 1.47 5.56 -5.56
N ALA A 87 2.03 4.41 -5.22
CA ALA A 87 2.71 3.58 -6.22
C ALA A 87 1.68 2.87 -7.11
N GLY A 88 1.97 2.80 -8.42
CA GLY A 88 1.04 2.22 -9.40
C GLY A 88 0.78 0.74 -9.15
N HIS A 89 1.82 -0.01 -8.79
CA HIS A 89 1.72 -1.45 -8.50
C HIS A 89 0.85 -1.80 -7.27
N CYS A 90 0.47 -0.81 -6.45
CA CYS A 90 -0.51 -1.00 -5.38
C CYS A 90 -1.90 -1.36 -5.91
N ASN A 91 -2.15 -1.08 -7.19
CA ASN A 91 -3.38 -1.41 -7.88
C ASN A 91 -3.07 -2.27 -9.13
N LYS A 92 -4.09 -2.97 -9.63
CA LYS A 92 -3.98 -3.63 -10.93
C LYS A 92 -3.82 -2.56 -12.03
N PRO A 93 -2.91 -2.77 -13.01
CA PRO A 93 -2.73 -1.83 -14.10
C PRO A 93 -4.05 -1.48 -14.79
N GLY A 94 -4.37 -0.18 -14.89
CA GLY A 94 -5.59 0.33 -15.53
C GLY A 94 -6.92 0.03 -14.81
N GLY A 95 -6.91 -0.54 -13.59
CA GLY A 95 -8.12 -0.83 -12.82
C GLY A 95 -8.56 0.31 -11.90
N SER A 96 -9.81 0.30 -11.42
CA SER A 96 -10.36 1.30 -10.48
C SER A 96 -10.39 0.79 -9.03
N GLY A 97 -9.24 0.36 -8.50
CA GLY A 97 -9.15 -0.19 -7.14
C GLY A 97 -9.66 0.77 -6.07
N ALA A 98 -10.55 0.27 -5.20
CA ALA A 98 -11.10 1.03 -4.08
C ALA A 98 -10.06 1.16 -2.96
N VAL A 99 -9.94 2.37 -2.40
CA VAL A 99 -8.93 2.71 -1.40
C VAL A 99 -9.59 2.95 -0.05
N SER A 100 -9.13 2.24 0.97
CA SER A 100 -9.53 2.41 2.36
C SER A 100 -8.35 2.77 3.26
N ILE A 101 -8.62 3.48 4.35
CA ILE A 101 -7.63 3.83 5.38
C ILE A 101 -8.11 3.36 6.75
N HIS A 102 -7.21 3.15 7.70
CA HIS A 102 -7.60 2.90 9.09
C HIS A 102 -7.90 4.23 9.79
N HIS A 103 -9.17 4.46 10.12
CA HIS A 103 -9.62 5.69 10.80
C HIS A 103 -10.53 5.34 11.98
N GLY A 104 -10.09 5.71 13.19
CA GLY A 104 -10.74 5.30 14.43
C GLY A 104 -10.75 3.77 14.56
N ALA A 105 -11.94 3.17 14.68
CA ALA A 105 -12.12 1.72 14.78
C ALA A 105 -12.50 1.05 13.43
N LEU A 106 -12.51 1.80 12.32
CA LEU A 106 -13.06 1.36 11.04
C LEU A 106 -12.05 1.53 9.89
N TYR A 107 -12.38 0.91 8.75
CA TYR A 107 -11.65 1.04 7.49
C TYR A 107 -12.54 1.66 6.40
N PRO A 108 -12.91 2.96 6.49
CA PRO A 108 -13.74 3.58 5.48
C PRO A 108 -13.03 3.62 4.12
N THR A 109 -13.78 3.37 3.05
CA THR A 109 -13.33 3.67 1.68
C THR A 109 -13.32 5.19 1.50
N VAL A 110 -12.16 5.74 1.15
CA VAL A 110 -11.94 7.19 1.01
C VAL A 110 -11.81 7.65 -0.44
N GLY A 111 -11.50 6.73 -1.34
CA GLY A 111 -11.27 7.05 -2.74
C GLY A 111 -11.10 5.83 -3.62
N THR A 112 -10.68 6.09 -4.85
CA THR A 112 -10.48 5.08 -5.89
C THR A 112 -9.29 5.46 -6.74
N PHE A 113 -8.52 4.49 -7.23
CA PHE A 113 -7.50 4.75 -8.25
C PHE A 113 -8.17 5.25 -9.54
N ALA A 114 -7.83 6.48 -9.94
CA ALA A 114 -8.23 7.06 -11.22
C ALA A 114 -7.19 6.78 -12.32
N GLU A 115 -5.91 6.69 -11.94
CA GLU A 115 -4.80 6.32 -12.82
C GLU A 115 -3.88 5.34 -12.09
N SER A 116 -3.36 4.34 -12.79
CA SER A 116 -2.31 3.45 -12.28
C SER A 116 -1.36 3.06 -13.41
N VAL A 117 -0.11 3.48 -13.27
CA VAL A 117 0.99 3.17 -14.17
C VAL A 117 1.98 2.30 -13.43
N TYR A 118 2.15 1.06 -13.91
CA TYR A 118 3.20 0.15 -13.49
C TYR A 118 3.77 -0.54 -14.73
N ASP A 119 4.95 -0.12 -15.16
CA ASP A 119 5.63 -0.66 -16.34
C ASP A 119 7.07 -1.00 -15.99
N ALA A 120 7.38 -2.29 -15.93
CA ALA A 120 8.73 -2.78 -15.61
C ALA A 120 9.80 -2.37 -16.65
N ARG A 121 9.43 -2.05 -17.90
CA ARG A 121 10.40 -1.67 -18.95
C ARG A 121 10.89 -0.24 -18.81
N THR A 122 9.97 0.68 -18.55
CA THR A 122 10.29 2.08 -18.27
C THR A 122 10.64 2.28 -16.80
N GLY A 123 10.23 1.34 -15.96
CA GLY A 123 10.32 1.44 -14.51
C GLY A 123 9.28 2.37 -13.90
N ASN A 124 8.38 2.95 -14.68
CA ASN A 124 7.34 3.85 -14.19
C ASN A 124 6.45 3.14 -13.18
N ASN A 125 6.25 3.77 -12.02
CA ASN A 125 5.48 3.17 -10.92
C ASN A 125 4.80 4.27 -10.10
N ILE A 126 3.62 4.69 -10.56
CA ILE A 126 2.83 5.76 -9.93
C ILE A 126 1.34 5.60 -10.21
N GLY A 127 0.52 6.03 -9.27
CA GLY A 127 -0.92 6.09 -9.42
C GLY A 127 -1.48 7.36 -8.79
N LEU A 128 -2.67 7.72 -9.27
CA LEU A 128 -3.51 8.78 -8.74
C LEU A 128 -4.75 8.16 -8.13
N ILE A 129 -4.99 8.48 -6.86
CA ILE A 129 -6.20 8.14 -6.13
C ILE A 129 -7.05 9.40 -6.06
N THR A 130 -8.27 9.39 -6.55
CA THR A 130 -9.24 10.48 -6.35
C THR A 130 -10.08 10.22 -5.12
N LEU A 131 -10.34 11.26 -4.33
CA LEU A 131 -11.12 11.13 -3.10
C LEU A 131 -12.61 11.34 -3.38
N ASN A 132 -13.45 10.49 -2.77
CA ASN A 132 -14.90 10.49 -3.02
C ASN A 132 -15.64 11.53 -2.17
N ASP A 133 -15.24 11.69 -0.90
CA ASP A 133 -15.90 12.56 0.09
C ASP A 133 -14.88 13.29 0.99
N PRO A 134 -14.09 14.23 0.47
CA PRO A 134 -12.96 14.84 1.19
C PRO A 134 -13.33 15.67 2.45
N GLY A 135 -14.62 15.84 2.76
CA GLY A 135 -15.09 16.54 3.95
C GLY A 135 -15.39 15.66 5.16
N LYS A 136 -15.34 14.31 5.03
CA LYS A 136 -15.67 13.39 6.14
C LYS A 136 -14.49 13.13 7.07
N ILE A 137 -13.27 13.13 6.53
CA ILE A 137 -12.02 12.98 7.26
C ILE A 137 -11.15 14.16 6.85
N PRO A 138 -10.51 14.87 7.81
CA PRO A 138 -9.63 15.99 7.49
C PRO A 138 -8.55 15.60 6.47
N LEU A 139 -8.18 16.52 5.59
CA LEU A 139 -7.03 16.37 4.70
C LEU A 139 -5.83 17.12 5.28
N THR A 140 -4.63 16.60 5.07
CA THR A 140 -3.38 17.31 5.38
C THR A 140 -2.37 17.15 4.24
N SER A 141 -1.60 18.20 3.98
CA SER A 141 -0.43 18.16 3.10
C SER A 141 0.85 17.81 3.84
N GLU A 142 0.81 17.71 5.17
CA GLU A 142 1.98 17.48 6.02
C GLU A 142 2.40 16.00 6.04
N ILE A 143 3.69 15.75 6.19
CA ILE A 143 4.26 14.41 6.38
C ILE A 143 4.48 14.23 7.89
N ASP A 144 3.55 13.59 8.60
CA ASP A 144 3.65 13.43 10.06
C ASP A 144 3.93 14.76 10.81
N GLY A 145 3.14 15.79 10.51
CA GLY A 145 3.30 17.14 11.07
C GLY A 145 4.39 17.99 10.42
N LEU A 146 5.18 17.44 9.49
CA LEU A 146 6.18 18.17 8.73
C LEU A 146 5.53 18.94 7.55
N PRO A 147 5.60 20.29 7.51
CA PRO A 147 5.01 21.06 6.43
C PRO A 147 5.65 20.79 5.08
N VAL A 148 4.84 20.43 4.08
CA VAL A 148 5.30 20.34 2.68
C VAL A 148 5.12 21.70 2.03
N THR A 149 6.21 22.41 1.76
CA THR A 149 6.17 23.81 1.28
C THR A 149 6.41 23.96 -0.22
N GLY A 150 6.82 22.89 -0.89
CA GLY A 150 7.07 22.94 -2.33
C GLY A 150 7.42 21.62 -2.97
N LEU A 151 7.76 21.69 -4.26
CA LEU A 151 8.26 20.60 -5.08
C LEU A 151 9.75 20.79 -5.30
N ALA A 152 10.54 19.74 -5.09
CA ALA A 152 11.95 19.73 -5.44
C ALA A 152 12.09 19.69 -6.97
N GLU A 153 12.54 20.80 -7.55
CA GLU A 153 12.74 20.93 -9.01
C GLU A 153 13.79 19.95 -9.56
N ARG A 154 14.81 19.67 -8.74
CA ARG A 154 15.93 18.77 -9.05
C ARG A 154 16.42 18.12 -7.77
N VAL A 155 16.91 16.89 -7.93
CA VAL A 155 17.59 16.11 -6.90
C VAL A 155 18.90 15.62 -7.50
N GLU A 156 20.00 15.84 -6.79
CA GLU A 156 21.35 15.51 -7.26
C GLU A 156 21.97 14.39 -6.42
N VAL A 157 22.98 13.71 -6.98
CA VAL A 157 23.76 12.72 -6.22
C VAL A 157 24.41 13.40 -5.02
N GLY A 158 24.26 12.80 -3.84
CA GLY A 158 24.71 13.36 -2.56
C GLY A 158 23.63 14.16 -1.80
N ASP A 159 22.54 14.58 -2.44
CA ASP A 159 21.40 15.16 -1.71
C ASP A 159 20.87 14.15 -0.69
N THR A 160 20.41 14.62 0.47
CA THR A 160 19.72 13.76 1.44
C THR A 160 18.23 13.73 1.11
N VAL A 161 17.71 12.53 0.84
CA VAL A 161 16.29 12.28 0.63
C VAL A 161 15.80 11.36 1.75
N CYS A 162 14.64 11.72 2.30
CA CYS A 162 13.92 10.94 3.28
C CYS A 162 12.70 10.31 2.64
N HIS A 163 12.22 9.20 3.18
CA HIS A 163 10.88 8.70 2.91
C HIS A 163 10.15 8.35 4.21
N LEU A 164 8.82 8.36 4.16
CA LEU A 164 7.97 7.88 5.24
C LEU A 164 6.96 6.89 4.68
N GLY A 165 6.91 5.69 5.26
CA GLY A 165 5.91 4.71 4.94
C GLY A 165 5.18 4.21 6.19
N SER A 166 4.00 3.62 5.99
CA SER A 166 3.15 3.14 7.08
C SER A 166 3.72 1.93 7.83
N ARG A 167 4.77 1.28 7.33
CA ARG A 167 5.46 0.18 8.00
C ARG A 167 6.69 0.65 8.75
N SER A 168 7.49 1.51 8.13
CA SER A 168 8.61 2.17 8.81
C SER A 168 8.12 3.02 9.97
N GLY A 169 7.04 3.79 9.78
CA GLY A 169 6.41 4.60 10.83
C GLY A 169 7.22 5.83 11.27
N GLU A 170 8.46 5.97 10.79
CA GLU A 170 9.35 7.10 11.02
C GLU A 170 10.11 7.44 9.73
N PRO A 171 10.53 8.71 9.52
CA PRO A 171 11.30 9.08 8.34
C PRO A 171 12.65 8.37 8.27
N LEU A 172 12.92 7.69 7.16
CA LEU A 172 14.19 7.05 6.86
C LEU A 172 14.92 7.83 5.77
N CYS A 173 16.13 8.30 6.07
CA CYS A 173 16.87 9.22 5.23
C CYS A 173 18.24 8.67 4.83
N GLY A 174 18.69 9.03 3.63
CA GLY A 174 20.03 8.71 3.17
C GLY A 174 20.44 9.52 1.94
N PRO A 175 21.74 9.58 1.62
CA PRO A 175 22.21 10.25 0.43
C PRO A 175 21.72 9.55 -0.84
N VAL A 176 21.39 10.37 -1.85
CA VAL A 176 21.09 9.94 -3.21
C VAL A 176 22.35 9.35 -3.83
N ALA A 177 22.26 8.09 -4.24
CA ALA A 177 23.32 7.33 -4.89
C ALA A 177 23.25 7.41 -6.42
N ALA A 178 22.04 7.58 -6.97
CA ALA A 178 21.82 7.77 -8.40
C ALA A 178 20.61 8.68 -8.65
N ALA A 179 20.72 9.55 -9.65
CA ALA A 179 19.63 10.42 -10.11
C ALA A 179 19.43 10.21 -11.61
N GLU A 180 18.24 9.76 -11.97
CA GLU A 180 17.80 9.48 -13.34
C GLU A 180 16.75 10.51 -13.76
N LYS A 181 16.21 10.36 -14.98
CA LYS A 181 15.25 11.33 -15.52
C LYS A 181 13.95 11.37 -14.73
N ASP A 182 13.46 10.22 -14.29
CA ASP A 182 12.16 10.02 -13.67
C ASP A 182 12.26 9.31 -12.31
N LYS A 183 13.48 9.03 -11.83
CA LYS A 183 13.72 8.29 -10.59
C LYS A 183 14.94 8.79 -9.85
N VAL A 184 14.95 8.53 -8.56
CA VAL A 184 16.14 8.66 -7.72
C VAL A 184 16.31 7.43 -6.86
N ARG A 185 17.56 6.99 -6.71
CA ARG A 185 17.95 5.94 -5.77
C ARG A 185 18.73 6.56 -4.63
N PHE A 186 18.41 6.18 -3.41
CA PHE A 186 19.01 6.73 -2.20
C PHE A 186 19.18 5.65 -1.14
N THR A 187 20.18 5.85 -0.28
CA THR A 187 20.64 4.86 0.71
C THR A 187 19.83 4.93 2.00
N ALA A 188 18.52 4.74 1.87
CA ALA A 188 17.60 4.57 2.99
C ALA A 188 16.85 3.26 2.83
N SER A 189 16.69 2.51 3.91
CA SER A 189 16.00 1.24 3.84
C SER A 189 14.50 1.41 3.64
N GLY A 190 13.85 0.45 2.98
CA GLY A 190 12.40 0.44 2.78
C GLY A 190 11.81 -0.95 3.00
N SER A 191 10.57 -1.00 3.48
CA SER A 191 9.84 -2.25 3.73
C SER A 191 8.61 -2.38 2.82
N CYS A 192 8.20 -3.63 2.53
CA CYS A 192 6.94 -3.87 1.84
C CYS A 192 5.76 -3.24 2.59
N GLY A 193 4.96 -2.43 1.91
CA GLY A 193 3.89 -1.61 2.50
C GLY A 193 4.25 -0.12 2.63
N ASP A 194 5.54 0.24 2.64
CA ASP A 194 5.97 1.63 2.53
C ASP A 194 5.80 2.18 1.10
N ALA A 195 5.67 1.28 0.11
CA ALA A 195 5.42 1.61 -1.28
C ALA A 195 4.27 2.63 -1.43
N GLY A 196 4.53 3.67 -2.22
CA GLY A 196 3.66 4.81 -2.45
C GLY A 196 3.85 5.97 -1.47
N GLY A 197 4.53 5.75 -0.34
CA GLY A 197 4.80 6.81 0.65
C GLY A 197 5.64 7.95 0.10
N PRO A 198 5.55 9.16 0.71
CA PRO A 198 6.27 10.33 0.24
C PRO A 198 7.78 10.13 0.34
N ALA A 199 8.50 10.41 -0.75
CA ALA A 199 9.92 10.73 -0.72
C ALA A 199 10.09 12.24 -0.82
N PHE A 200 10.90 12.81 0.07
CA PHE A 200 11.00 14.26 0.28
C PHE A 200 12.42 14.69 0.65
N ARG A 201 12.72 15.96 0.39
CA ARG A 201 13.96 16.61 0.83
C ARG A 201 13.65 17.54 2.00
N MET A 202 14.37 17.37 3.10
CA MET A 202 14.33 18.30 4.23
C MET A 202 14.99 19.62 3.85
N ARG A 203 14.34 20.73 4.19
CA ARG A 203 14.89 22.08 4.06
C ARG A 203 15.48 22.55 5.39
N PRO A 204 16.50 23.44 5.36
CA PRO A 204 17.12 23.97 6.58
C PRO A 204 16.16 24.71 7.52
N ASP A 205 15.03 25.19 6.99
CA ASP A 205 13.97 25.86 7.76
C ASP A 205 13.02 24.89 8.48
N GLY A 206 13.27 23.58 8.38
CA GLY A 206 12.46 22.54 9.01
C GLY A 206 11.22 22.15 8.21
N THR A 207 11.11 22.56 6.95
CA THR A 207 10.02 22.14 6.04
C THR A 207 10.48 21.04 5.09
N ALA A 208 9.53 20.43 4.37
CA ALA A 208 9.79 19.43 3.34
C ALA A 208 9.49 19.97 1.93
N GLU A 209 10.29 19.51 0.97
CA GLU A 209 9.90 19.52 -0.43
C GLU A 209 9.57 18.13 -0.94
N ALA A 210 8.48 18.03 -1.68
CA ALA A 210 8.09 16.82 -2.35
C ALA A 210 9.09 16.46 -3.46
N VAL A 211 9.53 15.20 -3.50
CA VAL A 211 10.44 14.69 -4.53
C VAL A 211 9.72 13.63 -5.36
N GLY A 212 9.21 12.61 -4.69
CA GLY A 212 8.82 11.36 -5.33
C GLY A 212 7.87 10.53 -4.47
N ILE A 213 7.47 9.38 -4.97
CA ILE A 213 6.82 8.34 -4.18
C ILE A 213 7.72 7.11 -4.13
N LEU A 214 7.74 6.42 -3.00
CA LEU A 214 8.56 5.23 -2.81
C LEU A 214 8.03 4.08 -3.68
N THR A 215 8.91 3.37 -4.40
CA THR A 215 8.47 2.24 -5.25
C THR A 215 8.80 0.87 -4.66
N VAL A 216 9.76 0.80 -3.74
CA VAL A 216 10.28 -0.43 -3.08
C VAL A 216 10.49 -1.57 -4.09
N VAL A 217 11.50 -1.41 -4.96
CA VAL A 217 11.98 -2.49 -5.84
C VAL A 217 13.50 -2.51 -5.69
N SER A 218 14.04 -3.60 -5.15
CA SER A 218 15.46 -3.94 -5.25
C SER A 218 15.74 -4.43 -6.67
N ASP A 219 16.97 -4.25 -7.13
CA ASP A 219 17.37 -4.72 -8.46
C ASP A 219 17.29 -6.26 -8.51
N ASP A 220 16.61 -6.78 -9.54
CA ASP A 220 16.67 -8.18 -10.03
C ASP A 220 16.22 -9.35 -9.13
N GLU A 221 15.62 -9.13 -7.96
CA GLU A 221 15.03 -10.21 -7.14
C GLU A 221 13.50 -10.29 -7.22
N ASP A 222 12.98 -11.51 -7.04
CA ASP A 222 11.55 -11.83 -7.05
C ASP A 222 10.78 -10.86 -6.11
N PRO A 223 9.82 -10.06 -6.63
CA PRO A 223 9.11 -9.06 -5.83
C PRO A 223 8.32 -9.67 -4.66
N GLU A 224 8.05 -10.99 -4.65
CA GLU A 224 7.46 -11.67 -3.49
C GLU A 224 8.49 -12.06 -2.42
N ALA A 225 9.75 -12.31 -2.78
CA ALA A 225 10.85 -12.59 -1.84
C ALA A 225 11.41 -11.30 -1.20
N ALA A 226 11.31 -10.16 -1.88
CA ALA A 226 11.75 -8.85 -1.41
C ALA A 226 11.01 -8.34 -0.14
N CYS A 227 9.96 -9.04 0.31
CA CYS A 227 9.22 -8.70 1.52
C CYS A 227 9.72 -9.40 2.80
N GLU A 228 10.79 -10.20 2.73
CA GLU A 228 11.32 -10.91 3.90
C GLU A 228 12.36 -10.09 4.69
N ALA A 229 13.01 -9.10 4.07
CA ALA A 229 13.98 -8.22 4.73
C ALA A 229 13.92 -6.77 4.19
N PRO A 230 14.22 -5.75 5.02
CA PRO A 230 14.35 -4.38 4.54
C PRO A 230 15.44 -4.27 3.47
N ASN A 231 15.15 -3.58 2.38
CA ASN A 231 16.17 -3.27 1.36
C ASN A 231 17.19 -2.29 1.93
N GLU A 232 18.48 -2.39 1.56
CA GLU A 232 19.51 -1.42 2.01
C GLU A 232 19.42 -0.06 1.28
N SER A 233 18.68 0.00 0.18
CA SER A 233 18.43 1.21 -0.58
C SER A 233 16.98 1.29 -1.06
N SER A 234 16.56 2.50 -1.40
CA SER A 234 15.22 2.82 -1.86
C SER A 234 15.26 3.51 -3.20
N VAL A 235 14.21 3.29 -3.99
CA VAL A 235 13.95 4.01 -5.24
C VAL A 235 12.67 4.82 -5.07
N ALA A 236 12.73 6.09 -5.47
CA ALA A 236 11.56 6.94 -5.56
C ALA A 236 11.29 7.31 -7.02
N GLN A 237 10.04 7.13 -7.44
CA GLN A 237 9.52 7.67 -8.69
C GLN A 237 9.31 9.18 -8.51
N LEU A 238 9.97 10.01 -9.32
CA LEU A 238 9.80 11.46 -9.28
C LEU A 238 8.37 11.83 -9.64
N ILE A 239 7.73 12.71 -8.85
CA ILE A 239 6.33 13.09 -9.08
C ILE A 239 6.18 14.22 -10.12
N LYS A 240 7.20 15.07 -10.29
CA LYS A 240 7.11 16.25 -11.17
C LYS A 240 6.60 15.92 -12.59
N PRO A 241 7.18 14.94 -13.31
CA PRO A 241 6.70 14.61 -14.66
C PRO A 241 5.23 14.19 -14.71
N TRP A 242 4.72 13.62 -13.61
CA TRP A 242 3.35 13.13 -13.51
C TRP A 242 2.38 14.22 -13.07
N LEU A 243 2.82 15.17 -12.25
CA LEU A 243 2.05 16.40 -12.00
C LEU A 243 1.78 17.13 -13.32
N ASP A 244 2.79 17.25 -14.17
CA ASP A 244 2.66 17.86 -15.50
C ASP A 244 1.75 17.02 -16.43
N ALA A 245 2.03 15.71 -16.55
CA ALA A 245 1.30 14.82 -17.46
C ALA A 245 -0.19 14.70 -17.12
N TRP A 246 -0.53 14.65 -15.83
CA TRP A 246 -1.90 14.52 -15.35
C TRP A 246 -2.56 15.86 -14.99
N GLN A 247 -1.86 16.99 -15.23
CA GLN A 247 -2.36 18.33 -14.90
C GLN A 247 -2.80 18.45 -13.43
N LEU A 248 -1.95 17.96 -12.53
CA LEU A 248 -2.15 17.99 -11.09
C LEU A 248 -1.38 19.14 -10.46
N THR A 249 -1.95 19.71 -9.40
CA THR A 249 -1.27 20.68 -8.55
C THR A 249 -0.92 20.03 -7.22
N LEU A 250 0.34 20.09 -6.80
CA LEU A 250 0.75 19.67 -5.46
C LEU A 250 0.06 20.57 -4.42
N VAL A 251 -0.56 19.97 -3.40
CA VAL A 251 -1.10 20.73 -2.27
C VAL A 251 0.02 20.93 -1.25
N THR A 252 0.32 22.19 -0.94
CA THR A 252 1.33 22.57 0.04
C THR A 252 0.69 23.11 1.32
N THR A 253 1.42 22.99 2.43
CA THR A 253 1.05 23.62 3.68
C THR A 253 1.21 25.13 3.54
N SER A 254 0.13 25.88 3.79
CA SER A 254 0.18 27.34 3.79
C SER A 254 0.99 27.82 4.99
N ALA A 255 1.85 28.83 4.78
CA ALA A 255 2.59 29.50 5.85
C ALA A 255 1.68 30.36 6.75
#